data_AF-A0A2G4GLJ9-F1
#
_entry.id   AF-A0A2G4GLJ9-F1
#
_cell.length_a   1.000
_cell.length_b   1.000
_cell.length_c   1.000
_cell.angle_alpha   90.00
_cell.angle_beta   90.00
_cell.angle_gamma   90.00
#
_symmetry.space_group_name_H-M   'P 1'
#
loop_
_entity.id
_entity.type
_entity.pdbx_description
1 polymer ?
#
loop_
_entity_poly.entity_id
_entity_poly.type
_entity_poly.pdbx_seq_one_letter_code
_entity_poly.pdbx_strand_id
1 'polypeptide(L)'
;MKLVVSKQLYYASNALIALLFLTTTATAQRTASVSGNWNSTATWGGSAVPTSTDAVTIANGVTVTVNVSNAVCSSLQLGGTAANTLGILTFAATGSPKLTVSGATTVGGSGSTNANRRGEILFVSGSTFETGTLKLTQGASNNPAVINMGSGGCLLKTGAITDGGGVLTYTSGGSIEINATTSLPNEFSSFNILTIFGDCLTSFLSRRFILIH
;
A
#
# COMPACT_ATOMS: atom_id res chain seq x y z
N MET A 1 -3.68 59.98 10.63
CA MET A 1 -4.23 58.85 11.42
C MET A 1 -5.22 57.97 10.64
N LYS A 2 -6.21 58.53 9.91
CA LYS A 2 -7.18 57.76 9.09
C LYS A 2 -6.58 56.82 8.02
N LEU A 3 -5.45 57.20 7.40
CA LEU A 3 -4.82 56.43 6.31
C LEU A 3 -4.10 55.15 6.78
N VAL A 4 -3.73 55.06 8.06
CA VAL A 4 -3.04 53.89 8.63
C VAL A 4 -4.03 52.77 8.96
N VAL A 5 -5.24 53.16 9.40
CA VAL A 5 -6.31 52.22 9.80
C VAL A 5 -6.87 51.46 8.59
N SER A 6 -6.97 52.10 7.41
CA SER A 6 -7.49 51.45 6.18
C SER A 6 -6.55 50.38 5.61
N LYS A 7 -5.22 50.57 5.70
CA LYS A 7 -4.24 49.55 5.28
C LYS A 7 -4.27 48.34 6.23
N GLN A 8 -4.40 48.57 7.53
CA GLN A 8 -4.51 47.51 8.54
C GLN A 8 -5.77 46.64 8.35
N LEU A 9 -6.92 47.26 8.04
CA LEU A 9 -8.16 46.55 7.69
C LEU A 9 -8.04 45.72 6.40
N TYR A 10 -7.31 46.21 5.40
CA TYR A 10 -7.05 45.49 4.15
C TYR A 10 -6.15 44.28 4.35
N TYR A 11 -5.07 44.40 5.14
CA TYR A 11 -4.20 43.26 5.45
C TYR A 11 -4.89 42.22 6.33
N ALA A 12 -5.71 42.67 7.30
CA ALA A 12 -6.50 41.77 8.14
C ALA A 12 -7.54 40.98 7.32
N SER A 13 -8.16 41.59 6.31
CA SER A 13 -9.14 40.91 5.45
C SER A 13 -8.49 39.88 4.52
N ASN A 14 -7.31 40.17 3.94
CA ASN A 14 -6.59 39.21 3.11
C ASN A 14 -6.01 38.04 3.93
N ALA A 15 -5.54 38.30 5.16
CA ALA A 15 -5.09 37.25 6.07
C ALA A 15 -6.25 36.31 6.50
N LEU A 16 -7.44 36.87 6.72
CA LEU A 16 -8.64 36.10 7.07
C LEU A 16 -9.13 35.23 5.90
N ILE A 17 -9.05 35.72 4.66
CA ILE A 17 -9.37 34.95 3.45
C ILE A 17 -8.34 33.83 3.21
N ALA A 18 -7.04 34.09 3.41
CA ALA A 18 -6.00 33.06 3.30
C ALA A 18 -6.18 31.94 4.35
N LEU A 19 -6.68 32.28 5.55
CA LEU A 19 -6.94 31.32 6.62
C LEU A 19 -8.17 30.44 6.34
N LEU A 20 -9.14 30.91 5.54
CA LEU A 20 -10.37 30.18 5.19
C LEU A 20 -10.13 29.05 4.17
N PHE A 21 -9.01 29.04 3.48
CA PHE A 21 -8.62 27.99 2.51
C PHE A 21 -7.72 26.90 3.11
N LEU A 22 -7.49 26.88 4.43
CA LEU A 22 -6.86 25.73 5.08
C LEU A 22 -7.88 24.59 5.22
N THR A 23 -8.23 23.95 4.11
CA THR A 23 -8.92 22.66 4.16
C THR A 23 -7.92 21.60 4.61
N THR A 24 -7.95 21.26 5.89
CA THR A 24 -7.27 20.06 6.38
C THR A 24 -8.04 18.85 5.84
N THR A 25 -7.41 18.08 4.95
CA THR A 25 -7.96 16.78 4.54
C THR A 25 -7.80 15.83 5.72
N ALA A 26 -8.84 15.73 6.56
CA ALA A 26 -8.90 14.70 7.59
C ALA A 26 -8.97 13.33 6.91
N THR A 27 -7.93 12.53 7.03
CA THR A 27 -7.95 11.13 6.58
C THR A 27 -8.71 10.31 7.62
N ALA A 28 -9.89 9.79 7.26
CA ALA A 28 -10.62 8.91 8.17
C ALA A 28 -9.92 7.55 8.21
N GLN A 29 -9.65 7.05 9.41
CA GLN A 29 -9.06 5.72 9.60
C GLN A 29 -10.15 4.65 9.46
N ARG A 30 -9.89 3.64 8.63
CA ARG A 30 -10.70 2.43 8.47
C ARG A 30 -9.89 1.25 8.96
N THR A 31 -10.35 0.61 10.02
CA THR A 31 -9.70 -0.57 10.57
C THR A 31 -10.60 -1.78 10.36
N ALA A 32 -10.06 -2.82 9.73
CA ALA A 32 -10.77 -4.08 9.61
C ALA A 32 -10.90 -4.69 11.01
N SER A 33 -12.13 -4.92 11.44
CA SER A 33 -12.47 -5.46 12.77
C SER A 33 -12.67 -6.97 12.76
N VAL A 34 -13.05 -7.52 11.59
CA VAL A 34 -13.28 -8.94 11.35
C VAL A 34 -12.83 -9.30 9.94
N SER A 35 -12.50 -10.57 9.72
CA SER A 35 -12.19 -11.07 8.38
C SER A 35 -13.44 -11.05 7.49
N GLY A 36 -13.26 -10.67 6.22
CA GLY A 36 -14.39 -10.56 5.31
C GLY A 36 -14.09 -9.83 4.01
N ASN A 37 -15.16 -9.58 3.26
CA ASN A 37 -15.12 -8.90 1.97
C ASN A 37 -14.86 -7.40 2.13
N TRP A 38 -14.06 -6.82 1.24
CA TRP A 38 -13.75 -5.38 1.22
C TRP A 38 -15.02 -4.53 1.14
N ASN A 39 -16.00 -4.93 0.31
CA ASN A 39 -17.23 -4.15 0.12
C ASN A 39 -18.30 -4.36 1.23
N SER A 40 -17.97 -5.06 2.31
CA SER A 40 -18.88 -5.27 3.44
C SER A 40 -18.57 -4.31 4.59
N THR A 41 -19.56 -3.55 5.05
CA THR A 41 -19.42 -2.66 6.23
C THR A 41 -19.11 -3.43 7.51
N ALA A 42 -19.51 -4.72 7.59
CA ALA A 42 -19.20 -5.57 8.74
C ALA A 42 -17.70 -5.78 8.91
N THR A 43 -16.95 -5.96 7.81
CA THR A 43 -15.48 -6.04 7.80
C THR A 43 -14.87 -4.83 8.52
N TRP A 44 -15.45 -3.64 8.32
CA TRP A 44 -14.99 -2.37 8.86
C TRP A 44 -15.68 -1.98 10.18
N GLY A 45 -16.21 -2.94 10.94
CA GLY A 45 -16.79 -2.70 12.26
C GLY A 45 -18.11 -1.93 12.22
N GLY A 46 -18.87 -2.10 11.14
CA GLY A 46 -20.10 -1.36 10.87
C GLY A 46 -19.87 0.02 10.24
N SER A 47 -18.61 0.43 10.06
CA SER A 47 -18.27 1.66 9.34
C SER A 47 -18.50 1.52 7.83
N ALA A 48 -18.57 2.66 7.15
CA ALA A 48 -18.59 2.71 5.69
C ALA A 48 -17.35 2.01 5.09
N VAL A 49 -17.55 1.40 3.92
CA VAL A 49 -16.48 0.80 3.11
C VAL A 49 -15.43 1.87 2.75
N PRO A 50 -14.13 1.57 2.79
CA PRO A 50 -13.09 2.53 2.47
C PRO A 50 -13.26 3.18 1.10
N THR A 51 -12.97 4.48 1.08
CA THR A 51 -12.89 5.31 -0.12
C THR A 51 -11.47 5.84 -0.32
N SER A 52 -11.19 6.50 -1.44
CA SER A 52 -9.86 7.02 -1.78
C SER A 52 -9.29 8.06 -0.79
N THR A 53 -10.10 8.57 0.13
CA THR A 53 -9.68 9.50 1.21
C THR A 53 -9.34 8.80 2.52
N ASP A 54 -9.64 7.51 2.64
CA ASP A 54 -9.53 6.78 3.90
C ASP A 54 -8.17 6.10 4.06
N ALA A 55 -7.59 6.12 5.26
CA ALA A 55 -6.41 5.33 5.60
C ALA A 55 -6.85 3.97 6.12
N VAL A 56 -6.38 2.88 5.51
CA VAL A 56 -6.82 1.52 5.84
C VAL A 56 -5.77 0.78 6.66
N THR A 57 -6.22 0.11 7.73
CA THR A 57 -5.40 -0.82 8.52
C THR A 57 -6.07 -2.19 8.59
N ILE A 58 -5.33 -3.23 8.25
CA ILE A 58 -5.71 -4.64 8.41
C ILE A 58 -4.69 -5.27 9.34
N ALA A 59 -5.11 -5.72 10.53
CA ALA A 59 -4.21 -6.19 11.58
C ALA A 59 -4.88 -7.29 12.44
N ASN A 60 -4.21 -7.73 13.51
CA ASN A 60 -4.75 -8.61 14.55
C ASN A 60 -5.30 -9.96 14.04
N GLY A 61 -4.66 -10.57 13.05
CA GLY A 61 -5.08 -11.85 12.47
C GLY A 61 -6.25 -11.74 11.49
N VAL A 62 -6.63 -10.53 11.08
CA VAL A 62 -7.71 -10.29 10.12
C VAL A 62 -7.24 -10.51 8.69
N THR A 63 -8.10 -11.15 7.90
CA THR A 63 -7.96 -11.30 6.45
C THR A 63 -9.07 -10.53 5.74
N VAL A 64 -8.70 -9.57 4.90
CA VAL A 64 -9.64 -8.87 4.03
C VAL A 64 -9.51 -9.39 2.60
N THR A 65 -10.65 -9.74 1.99
CA THR A 65 -10.74 -10.18 0.60
C THR A 65 -11.23 -9.03 -0.27
N VAL A 66 -10.40 -8.54 -1.18
CA VAL A 66 -10.82 -7.61 -2.24
C VAL A 66 -11.69 -8.39 -3.22
N ASN A 67 -13.00 -8.14 -3.17
CA ASN A 67 -14.01 -8.88 -3.93
C ASN A 67 -14.73 -8.02 -4.98
N VAL A 68 -14.18 -6.85 -5.30
CA VAL A 68 -14.71 -5.88 -6.27
C VAL A 68 -13.58 -5.34 -7.13
N SER A 69 -13.91 -4.74 -8.28
CA SER A 69 -12.95 -4.19 -9.25
C SER A 69 -12.61 -2.71 -9.05
N ASN A 70 -13.23 -2.06 -8.06
CA ASN A 70 -13.10 -0.62 -7.79
C ASN A 70 -12.80 -0.31 -6.32
N ALA A 71 -12.16 -1.23 -5.59
CA ALA A 71 -11.73 -0.96 -4.22
C ALA A 71 -10.66 0.12 -4.21
N VAL A 72 -10.77 1.09 -3.30
CA VAL A 72 -9.84 2.22 -3.21
C VAL A 72 -9.55 2.60 -1.76
N CYS A 73 -8.33 3.07 -1.50
CA CYS A 73 -7.99 3.78 -0.26
C CYS A 73 -6.84 4.77 -0.46
N SER A 74 -6.62 5.66 0.51
CA SER A 74 -5.52 6.63 0.50
C SER A 74 -4.18 5.99 0.86
N SER A 75 -4.18 5.12 1.87
CA SER A 75 -3.02 4.36 2.31
C SER A 75 -3.47 3.01 2.85
N LEU A 76 -2.55 2.06 2.88
CA LEU A 76 -2.81 0.71 3.37
C LEU A 76 -1.69 0.25 4.29
N GLN A 77 -2.07 -0.21 5.47
CA GLN A 77 -1.17 -0.81 6.46
C GLN A 77 -1.62 -2.26 6.71
N LEU A 78 -0.76 -3.22 6.35
CA LEU A 78 -1.00 -4.65 6.58
C LEU A 78 -0.12 -5.15 7.71
N GLY A 79 -0.75 -5.75 8.71
CA GLY A 79 -0.16 -5.85 10.04
C GLY A 79 -0.09 -4.47 10.70
N GLY A 80 0.49 -4.37 11.88
CA GLY A 80 0.40 -3.18 12.72
C GLY A 80 1.73 -2.75 13.34
N THR A 81 1.70 -1.55 13.91
CA THR A 81 2.80 -0.92 14.65
C THR A 81 2.80 -1.27 16.16
N ALA A 82 1.85 -2.10 16.62
CA ALA A 82 1.75 -2.67 17.98
C ALA A 82 1.93 -4.22 17.99
N ALA A 83 2.10 -4.86 19.16
CA ALA A 83 2.44 -6.29 19.24
C ALA A 83 1.30 -7.22 18.73
N ASN A 84 1.64 -8.36 18.11
CA ASN A 84 0.71 -9.40 17.61
C ASN A 84 -0.24 -9.01 16.47
N THR A 85 0.25 -8.28 15.47
CA THR A 85 -0.57 -7.73 14.39
C THR A 85 -0.24 -8.38 13.04
N LEU A 86 -0.68 -9.62 12.81
CA LEU A 86 -0.72 -10.18 11.46
C LEU A 86 -1.87 -9.51 10.70
N GLY A 87 -1.66 -9.12 9.45
CA GLY A 87 -2.75 -8.64 8.59
C GLY A 87 -2.59 -9.17 7.18
N ILE A 88 -3.66 -9.74 6.64
CA ILE A 88 -3.65 -10.38 5.33
C ILE A 88 -4.60 -9.64 4.40
N LEU A 89 -4.08 -9.23 3.25
CA LEU A 89 -4.88 -8.84 2.10
C LEU A 89 -4.89 -10.01 1.11
N THR A 90 -6.06 -10.39 0.64
CA THR A 90 -6.20 -11.32 -0.48
C THR A 90 -7.26 -10.83 -1.47
N PHE A 91 -7.45 -11.55 -2.55
CA PHE A 91 -8.33 -11.19 -3.66
C PHE A 91 -9.31 -12.33 -3.93
N ALA A 92 -10.52 -11.98 -4.38
CA ALA A 92 -11.49 -13.00 -4.80
C ALA A 92 -10.97 -13.80 -6.01
N ALA A 93 -11.40 -15.05 -6.14
CA ALA A 93 -10.96 -15.92 -7.23
C ALA A 93 -11.55 -15.56 -8.61
N THR A 94 -12.57 -14.71 -8.65
CA THR A 94 -13.31 -14.35 -9.85
C THR A 94 -13.70 -12.87 -9.84
N GLY A 95 -14.03 -12.31 -11.00
CA GLY A 95 -14.58 -10.95 -11.12
C GLY A 95 -13.52 -9.85 -11.25
N SER A 96 -12.28 -10.20 -11.60
CA SER A 96 -11.17 -9.28 -11.82
C SER A 96 -10.97 -8.29 -10.66
N PRO A 97 -10.79 -8.79 -9.43
CA PRO A 97 -10.73 -7.95 -8.25
C PRO A 97 -9.52 -7.02 -8.32
N LYS A 98 -9.75 -5.76 -7.95
CA LYS A 98 -8.75 -4.71 -8.04
C LYS A 98 -8.82 -3.79 -6.84
N LEU A 99 -7.65 -3.49 -6.27
CA LEU A 99 -7.46 -2.47 -5.24
C LEU A 99 -6.45 -1.42 -5.74
N THR A 100 -6.85 -0.16 -5.66
CA THR A 100 -5.96 0.99 -5.91
C THR A 100 -5.74 1.78 -4.62
N VAL A 101 -4.48 1.90 -4.23
CA VAL A 101 -4.02 2.71 -3.09
C VAL A 101 -3.32 3.94 -3.65
N SER A 102 -3.88 5.13 -3.46
CA SER A 102 -3.32 6.34 -4.07
C SER A 102 -1.96 6.74 -3.48
N GLY A 103 -1.74 6.44 -2.20
CA GLY A 103 -0.50 6.68 -1.48
C GLY A 103 0.29 5.41 -1.20
N ALA A 104 0.88 5.34 0.00
CA ALA A 104 1.75 4.24 0.38
C ALA A 104 0.98 3.00 0.85
N THR A 105 1.47 1.83 0.45
CA THR A 105 1.17 0.56 1.08
C THR A 105 2.37 0.11 1.90
N THR A 106 2.17 -0.11 3.19
CA THR A 106 3.15 -0.73 4.07
C THR A 106 2.70 -2.14 4.42
N VAL A 107 3.57 -3.11 4.12
CA VAL A 107 3.37 -4.52 4.45
C VAL A 107 4.30 -4.86 5.61
N GLY A 108 3.73 -5.31 6.73
CA GLY A 108 4.42 -5.49 8.01
C GLY A 108 4.51 -4.21 8.84
N GLY A 109 5.25 -4.25 9.95
CA GLY A 109 5.56 -3.05 10.74
C GLY A 109 6.95 -3.08 11.36
N SER A 110 7.81 -2.13 10.96
CA SER A 110 9.19 -2.00 11.46
C SER A 110 9.27 -1.65 12.95
N GLY A 111 10.31 -2.14 13.65
CA GLY A 111 10.71 -1.63 14.97
C GLY A 111 10.07 -2.31 16.19
N SER A 112 9.63 -3.56 16.10
CA SER A 112 9.08 -4.29 17.25
C SER A 112 9.73 -5.64 17.44
N THR A 113 9.94 -6.00 18.71
CA THR A 113 10.54 -7.26 19.20
C THR A 113 9.65 -8.50 19.06
N ASN A 114 8.43 -8.36 18.50
CA ASN A 114 7.47 -9.47 18.39
C ASN A 114 7.47 -10.12 17.00
N ALA A 115 7.62 -11.45 16.98
CA ALA A 115 7.70 -12.26 15.76
C ALA A 115 6.40 -12.32 14.93
N ASN A 116 5.24 -11.90 15.45
CA ASN A 116 3.93 -12.02 14.76
C ASN A 116 3.51 -10.76 13.99
N ARG A 117 4.42 -9.81 13.73
CA ARG A 117 4.12 -8.53 13.07
C ARG A 117 4.43 -8.54 11.58
N ARG A 118 3.81 -9.48 10.87
CA ARG A 118 3.91 -9.61 9.41
C ARG A 118 2.66 -9.05 8.74
N GLY A 119 2.85 -8.43 7.58
CA GLY A 119 1.79 -8.20 6.62
C GLY A 119 1.94 -9.19 5.47
N GLU A 120 0.82 -9.61 4.92
CA GLU A 120 0.81 -10.48 3.75
C GLU A 120 -0.11 -9.95 2.67
N ILE A 121 0.35 -10.02 1.42
CA ILE A 121 -0.52 -9.90 0.26
C ILE A 121 -0.50 -11.24 -0.48
N LEU A 122 -1.66 -11.90 -0.53
CA LEU A 122 -1.88 -13.11 -1.31
C LEU A 122 -2.64 -12.77 -2.58
N PHE A 123 -1.92 -12.72 -3.70
CA PHE A 123 -2.54 -12.55 -5.01
C PHE A 123 -3.25 -13.82 -5.44
N VAL A 124 -4.32 -13.62 -6.22
CA VAL A 124 -5.05 -14.68 -6.92
C VAL A 124 -5.04 -14.37 -8.42
N SER A 125 -5.21 -15.37 -9.28
CA SER A 125 -5.23 -15.14 -10.72
C SER A 125 -6.29 -14.11 -11.15
N GLY A 126 -5.92 -13.20 -12.06
CA GLY A 126 -6.77 -12.10 -12.50
C GLY A 126 -6.86 -10.91 -11.55
N SER A 127 -6.19 -10.94 -10.39
CA SER A 127 -6.17 -9.80 -9.46
C SER A 127 -5.19 -8.71 -9.87
N THR A 128 -5.56 -7.46 -9.59
CA THR A 128 -4.71 -6.29 -9.79
C THR A 128 -4.55 -5.51 -8.49
N PHE A 129 -3.32 -5.20 -8.12
CA PHE A 129 -3.00 -4.32 -7.00
C PHE A 129 -2.17 -3.14 -7.48
N GLU A 130 -2.67 -1.93 -7.25
CA GLU A 130 -1.98 -0.69 -7.61
C GLU A 130 -1.70 0.11 -6.35
N THR A 131 -0.47 0.55 -6.15
CA THR A 131 -0.08 1.36 -4.99
C THR A 131 0.89 2.47 -5.40
N GLY A 132 0.85 3.63 -4.75
CA GLY A 132 1.79 4.71 -5.02
C GLY A 132 3.22 4.28 -4.68
N THR A 133 3.44 3.82 -3.45
CA THR A 133 4.69 3.15 -3.05
C THR A 133 4.37 1.85 -2.34
N LEU A 134 5.27 0.87 -2.47
CA LEU A 134 5.21 -0.38 -1.73
C LEU A 134 6.40 -0.42 -0.77
N LYS A 135 6.13 -0.39 0.52
CA LYS A 135 7.13 -0.55 1.57
C LYS A 135 6.97 -1.91 2.20
N LEU A 136 8.03 -2.70 2.16
CA LEU A 136 8.06 -4.02 2.77
C LEU A 136 8.91 -3.93 4.02
N THR A 137 8.42 -4.46 5.14
CA THR A 137 9.12 -4.36 6.41
C THR A 137 9.20 -5.72 7.09
N GLN A 138 10.23 -5.94 7.91
CA GLN A 138 10.25 -7.05 8.86
C GLN A 138 9.89 -6.61 10.26
N GLY A 139 9.20 -7.49 10.99
CA GLY A 139 9.21 -7.48 12.44
C GLY A 139 10.53 -8.03 13.00
N ALA A 140 10.64 -8.16 14.32
CA ALA A 140 11.74 -8.90 14.92
C ALA A 140 11.73 -10.39 14.56
N SER A 141 12.83 -11.07 14.90
CA SER A 141 13.00 -12.52 14.68
C SER A 141 12.97 -12.93 13.21
N ASN A 142 13.37 -12.04 12.28
CA ASN A 142 13.37 -12.30 10.84
C ASN A 142 12.01 -12.77 10.33
N ASN A 143 10.91 -12.14 10.76
CA ASN A 143 9.59 -12.38 10.17
C ASN A 143 9.28 -11.28 9.14
N PRO A 144 9.68 -11.46 7.87
CA PRO A 144 9.52 -10.46 6.83
C PRO A 144 8.07 -10.32 6.39
N ALA A 145 7.70 -9.14 5.91
CA ALA A 145 6.55 -8.95 5.04
C ALA A 145 6.59 -9.96 3.88
N VAL A 146 5.43 -10.48 3.49
CA VAL A 146 5.33 -11.44 2.37
C VAL A 146 4.39 -10.88 1.31
N ILE A 147 4.85 -10.94 0.07
CA ILE A 147 3.99 -10.86 -1.10
C ILE A 147 4.06 -12.20 -1.80
N ASN A 148 2.91 -12.85 -1.99
CA ASN A 148 2.78 -14.13 -2.65
C ASN A 148 2.02 -13.95 -3.97
N MET A 149 2.70 -14.19 -5.08
CA MET A 149 2.14 -14.11 -6.44
C MET A 149 1.93 -15.49 -7.09
N GLY A 150 1.92 -16.57 -6.30
CA GLY A 150 2.01 -17.94 -6.81
C GLY A 150 0.83 -18.47 -7.62
N SER A 151 -0.31 -17.78 -7.63
CA SER A 151 -1.43 -18.13 -8.52
C SER A 151 -1.18 -17.77 -9.99
N GLY A 152 -0.18 -16.93 -10.29
CA GLY A 152 0.05 -16.41 -11.63
C GLY A 152 -1.10 -15.55 -12.18
N GLY A 153 -0.94 -14.94 -13.35
CA GLY A 153 -1.95 -14.09 -14.00
C GLY A 153 -2.41 -12.89 -13.17
N CYS A 154 -1.61 -12.45 -12.19
CA CYS A 154 -1.88 -11.30 -11.34
C CYS A 154 -0.95 -10.13 -11.67
N LEU A 155 -1.34 -8.92 -11.31
CA LEU A 155 -0.60 -7.70 -11.62
C LEU A 155 -0.38 -6.83 -10.39
N LEU A 156 0.88 -6.53 -10.09
CA LEU A 156 1.27 -5.52 -9.10
C LEU A 156 1.82 -4.30 -9.83
N LYS A 157 1.18 -3.14 -9.66
CA LYS A 157 1.71 -1.85 -10.10
C LYS A 157 2.13 -1.02 -8.90
N THR A 158 3.35 -0.50 -8.92
CA THR A 158 3.85 0.39 -7.87
C THR A 158 4.68 1.52 -8.45
N GLY A 159 4.72 2.67 -7.79
CA GLY A 159 5.71 3.71 -8.11
C GLY A 159 7.11 3.23 -7.74
N ALA A 160 7.31 2.76 -6.52
CA ALA A 160 8.60 2.25 -6.05
C ALA A 160 8.41 1.08 -5.06
N ILE A 161 9.42 0.23 -4.95
CA ILE A 161 9.52 -0.77 -3.88
C ILE A 161 10.65 -0.33 -2.96
N THR A 162 10.32 -0.02 -1.71
CA THR A 162 11.30 0.39 -0.69
C THR A 162 11.47 -0.72 0.33
N ASP A 163 12.73 -1.05 0.61
CA ASP A 163 13.06 -2.12 1.54
C ASP A 163 13.20 -1.59 2.98
N GLY A 164 12.51 -2.26 3.89
CA GLY A 164 12.67 -2.20 5.34
C GLY A 164 12.83 -3.60 5.94
N GLY A 165 13.31 -4.55 5.14
CA GLY A 165 13.61 -5.94 5.48
C GLY A 165 12.55 -6.98 5.09
N GLY A 166 11.78 -6.76 4.03
CA GLY A 166 10.72 -7.70 3.60
C GLY A 166 11.17 -8.76 2.60
N VAL A 167 10.34 -9.81 2.39
CA VAL A 167 10.59 -10.89 1.43
C VAL A 167 9.48 -10.91 0.38
N LEU A 168 9.90 -10.96 -0.88
CA LEU A 168 8.98 -11.11 -2.01
C LEU A 168 9.04 -12.55 -2.50
N THR A 169 8.01 -13.34 -2.20
CA THR A 169 7.92 -14.74 -2.61
C THR A 169 7.20 -14.82 -3.94
N TYR A 170 8.00 -14.96 -4.99
CA TYR A 170 7.50 -15.12 -6.35
C TYR A 170 7.35 -16.61 -6.69
N THR A 171 6.19 -17.00 -7.22
CA THR A 171 5.98 -18.31 -7.85
C THR A 171 5.28 -18.07 -9.18
N SER A 172 5.68 -18.79 -10.23
CA SER A 172 5.58 -18.37 -11.63
C SER A 172 4.19 -17.88 -12.08
N GLY A 173 4.13 -16.70 -12.70
CA GLY A 173 3.05 -16.30 -13.60
C GLY A 173 2.46 -14.89 -13.40
N GLY A 174 2.81 -14.16 -12.34
CA GLY A 174 2.37 -12.77 -12.11
C GLY A 174 3.31 -11.72 -12.71
N SER A 175 2.83 -10.49 -12.91
CA SER A 175 3.61 -9.38 -13.48
C SER A 175 3.78 -8.26 -12.45
N ILE A 176 4.96 -7.63 -12.46
CA ILE A 176 5.23 -6.43 -11.65
C ILE A 176 5.59 -5.27 -12.59
N GLU A 177 4.89 -4.15 -12.43
CA GLU A 177 5.16 -2.88 -13.11
C GLU A 177 5.64 -1.85 -12.08
N ILE A 178 6.80 -1.24 -12.32
CA ILE A 178 7.36 -0.17 -11.49
C ILE A 178 7.46 1.12 -12.31
N ASN A 179 6.77 2.16 -11.84
CA ASN A 179 6.53 3.39 -12.62
C ASN A 179 7.31 4.62 -12.09
N ALA A 180 8.22 4.45 -11.14
CA ALA A 180 9.13 5.49 -10.66
C ALA A 180 10.51 4.93 -10.27
N THR A 181 11.47 5.82 -9.98
CA THR A 181 12.84 5.48 -9.57
C THR A 181 12.87 4.58 -8.33
N THR A 182 13.46 3.38 -8.42
CA THR A 182 13.55 2.42 -7.31
C THR A 182 14.93 1.79 -7.19
N SER A 183 15.38 1.50 -5.97
CA SER A 183 16.43 0.52 -5.71
C SER A 183 15.74 -0.81 -5.40
N LEU A 184 15.95 -1.83 -6.23
CA LEU A 184 15.38 -3.15 -5.97
C LEU A 184 16.09 -3.79 -4.76
N PRO A 185 15.37 -4.31 -3.75
CA PRO A 185 15.97 -5.07 -2.67
C PRO A 185 16.93 -6.17 -3.13
N ASN A 186 17.94 -6.44 -2.32
CA ASN A 186 19.07 -7.30 -2.65
C ASN A 186 18.69 -8.78 -2.76
N GLU A 187 17.46 -9.14 -2.40
CA GLU A 187 16.99 -10.51 -2.19
C GLU A 187 15.97 -11.00 -3.22
N PHE A 188 15.81 -10.29 -4.34
CA PHE A 188 14.98 -10.81 -5.42
C PHE A 188 15.62 -12.03 -6.07
N SER A 189 15.03 -13.21 -5.84
CA SER A 189 15.55 -14.48 -6.35
C SER A 189 15.14 -14.77 -7.81
N SER A 190 14.02 -14.23 -8.31
CA SER A 190 13.55 -14.40 -9.70
C SER A 190 12.30 -13.55 -10.03
N PHE A 191 12.10 -13.21 -11.30
CA PHE A 191 10.85 -12.63 -11.86
C PHE A 191 10.46 -13.38 -13.15
N ASN A 192 9.16 -13.47 -13.48
CA ASN A 192 8.71 -13.91 -14.81
C ASN A 192 8.64 -12.72 -15.78
N ILE A 193 7.93 -11.66 -15.39
CA ILE A 193 7.91 -10.38 -16.11
C ILE A 193 8.09 -9.24 -15.10
N LEU A 194 9.17 -8.48 -15.26
CA LEU A 194 9.42 -7.23 -14.55
C LEU A 194 9.51 -6.12 -15.58
N THR A 195 8.60 -5.16 -15.51
CA THR A 195 8.62 -3.96 -16.36
C THR A 195 8.94 -2.75 -15.50
N ILE A 196 10.01 -2.04 -15.85
CA ILE A 196 10.43 -0.79 -15.20
C ILE A 196 10.35 0.31 -16.25
N PHE A 197 9.69 1.42 -15.93
CA PHE A 197 9.61 2.58 -16.81
C PHE A 197 10.60 3.69 -16.36
N GLY A 198 11.37 4.28 -17.30
CA GLY A 198 12.28 5.44 -17.09
C GLY A 198 13.75 5.13 -16.83
N ASP A 199 14.59 6.16 -16.58
CA ASP A 199 16.05 6.11 -16.28
C ASP A 199 16.36 5.51 -14.87
N CYS A 200 15.52 4.58 -14.43
CA CYS A 200 15.32 4.09 -13.08
C CYS A 200 16.17 2.82 -12.81
N LEU A 201 17.49 2.96 -12.72
CA LEU A 201 18.31 1.87 -12.16
C LEU A 201 19.60 2.40 -11.55
N THR A 202 19.68 2.47 -10.22
CA THR A 202 20.90 2.89 -9.51
C THR A 202 21.83 1.72 -9.17
N SER A 203 21.30 0.48 -9.06
CA SER A 203 22.10 -0.75 -9.02
C SER A 203 21.23 -2.00 -9.19
N PHE A 204 21.73 -2.97 -9.96
CA PHE A 204 21.15 -4.31 -10.10
C PHE A 204 22.29 -5.33 -10.06
N LEU A 205 22.31 -6.21 -9.06
CA LEU A 205 23.26 -7.31 -8.95
C LEU A 205 22.52 -8.63 -9.14
N SER A 206 22.12 -8.95 -10.38
CA SER A 206 21.61 -10.29 -10.73
C SER A 206 22.51 -10.99 -11.73
N ARG A 207 22.76 -12.28 -11.51
CA ARG A 207 23.70 -13.09 -12.31
C ARG A 207 23.10 -13.70 -13.59
N ARG A 208 21.80 -13.54 -13.88
CA ARG A 208 21.19 -14.09 -15.11
C ARG A 208 19.96 -13.29 -15.52
N PHE A 209 20.02 -12.73 -16.73
CA PHE A 209 18.86 -12.24 -17.47
C PHE A 209 18.73 -13.12 -18.73
N ILE A 210 17.54 -13.65 -19.02
CA ILE A 210 17.22 -14.24 -20.33
C ILE A 210 16.09 -13.38 -20.90
N LEU A 211 16.41 -12.56 -21.90
CA LEU A 211 15.40 -11.97 -22.78
C LEU A 211 14.89 -13.09 -23.68
N ILE A 212 13.63 -13.50 -23.52
CA ILE A 212 12.94 -14.31 -24.54
C ILE A 212 12.16 -13.31 -25.38
N HIS A 213 12.53 -13.20 -26.66
CA HIS A 213 11.78 -12.46 -27.67
C HIS A 213 10.58 -13.30 -28.14
#